data_AF-A0A699T6H7-F1
#
_entry.id   AF-A0A699T6H7-F1
#
_cell.length_a   1.000
_cell.length_b   1.000
_cell.length_c   1.000
_cell.angle_alpha   90.00
_cell.angle_beta   90.00
_cell.angle_gamma   90.00
#
_symmetry.space_group_name_H-M   'P 1'
#
loop_
_entity.id
_entity.type
_entity.pdbx_description
1 polymer ?
#
loop_
_entity_poly.entity_id
_entity_poly.type
_entity_poly.pdbx_seq_one_letter_code
_entity_poly.pdbx_strand_id
1 'polypeptide(L)'
;RVRREATRAEGPARDPVTAPIARECSLSGFMKCGPTQFHGTEGAVGLVRWFEKMENTFEISECAEVRKVKFATATLHGRALTWWNSQVATLSHEVANAKSWAEVKQMMTDEFCPTEEVQRLEDKLRHLKLRDMNIAAYTE
;
A
#
# COMPACT_ATOMS: atom_id res chain seq x y z
N ARG A 1 0.83 -37.66 70.86
CA ARG A 1 0.47 -38.25 69.56
C ARG A 1 -0.06 -37.13 68.68
N VAL A 2 0.59 -36.90 67.55
CA VAL A 2 0.35 -35.84 66.56
C VAL A 2 -1.02 -36.01 65.89
N ARG A 3 -1.77 -34.92 65.69
CA ARG A 3 -2.73 -34.81 64.58
C ARG A 3 -2.70 -33.38 64.02
N ARG A 4 -2.52 -33.33 62.70
CA ARG A 4 -2.09 -32.20 61.85
C ARG A 4 -3.19 -31.17 61.58
N GLU A 5 -2.75 -29.96 61.22
CA GLU A 5 -3.48 -28.81 60.67
C GLU A 5 -4.23 -29.13 59.36
N ALA A 6 -5.23 -28.28 59.04
CA ALA A 6 -5.67 -28.04 57.66
C ALA A 6 -6.01 -26.55 57.48
N THR A 7 -5.07 -25.82 56.90
CA THR A 7 -5.21 -24.48 56.33
C THR A 7 -6.14 -24.52 55.12
N ARG A 8 -7.10 -23.60 55.04
CA ARG A 8 -8.00 -23.45 53.88
C ARG A 8 -7.27 -22.65 52.81
N ALA A 9 -7.02 -23.29 51.67
CA ALA A 9 -6.36 -22.72 50.50
C ALA A 9 -7.23 -21.65 49.83
N GLU A 10 -6.64 -20.47 49.60
CA GLU A 10 -7.12 -19.49 48.63
C GLU A 10 -6.90 -20.06 47.22
N GLY A 11 -7.95 -20.04 46.40
CA GLY A 11 -7.89 -20.49 45.01
C GLY A 11 -7.11 -19.50 44.15
N PRO A 12 -6.44 -19.94 43.07
CA PRO A 12 -5.67 -19.05 42.23
C PRO A 12 -6.61 -18.18 41.40
N ALA A 13 -6.40 -16.86 41.49
CA ALA A 13 -6.97 -15.89 40.57
C ALA A 13 -6.54 -16.25 39.14
N ARG A 14 -7.49 -16.29 38.21
CA ARG A 14 -7.21 -16.52 36.79
C ARG A 14 -6.46 -15.31 36.24
N ASP A 15 -5.27 -15.54 35.71
CA ASP A 15 -4.51 -14.54 34.97
C ASP A 15 -5.35 -14.00 33.78
N PRO A 16 -5.32 -12.68 33.50
CA PRO A 16 -5.90 -12.16 32.27
C PRO A 16 -5.11 -12.75 31.10
N VAL A 17 -5.81 -13.43 30.19
CA VAL A 17 -5.26 -13.87 28.91
C VAL A 17 -4.80 -12.63 28.15
N THR A 18 -3.51 -12.33 28.21
CA THR A 18 -2.88 -11.33 27.36
C THR A 18 -3.01 -11.84 25.93
N ALA A 19 -3.83 -11.14 25.13
CA ALA A 19 -3.88 -11.37 23.69
C ALA A 19 -2.44 -11.32 23.13
N PRO A 20 -2.09 -12.16 22.14
CA PRO A 20 -0.78 -12.09 21.52
C PRO A 20 -0.57 -10.67 21.02
N ILE A 21 0.47 -10.00 21.52
CA ILE A 21 0.90 -8.72 20.96
C ILE A 21 1.28 -9.04 19.52
N ALA A 22 0.42 -8.66 18.57
CA ALA A 22 0.69 -8.83 17.16
C ALA A 22 2.09 -8.26 16.89
N ARG A 23 2.98 -9.07 16.30
CA ARG A 23 4.35 -8.62 16.02
C ARG A 23 4.24 -7.40 15.14
N GLU A 24 4.64 -6.26 15.68
CA GLU A 24 4.60 -5.02 14.93
C GLU A 24 5.54 -5.13 13.72
N CYS A 25 4.99 -5.02 12.52
CA CYS A 25 5.78 -4.88 11.31
C CYS A 25 6.70 -3.66 11.44
N SER A 26 8.01 -3.90 11.46
CA SER A 26 9.03 -2.85 11.51
C SER A 26 9.41 -2.43 10.08
N LEU A 27 9.92 -1.20 9.93
CA LEU A 27 10.43 -0.75 8.63
C LEU A 27 11.55 -1.67 8.12
N SER A 28 12.40 -2.18 9.01
CA SER A 28 13.44 -3.15 8.63
C SER A 28 12.85 -4.46 8.09
N GLY A 29 11.82 -4.99 8.73
CA GLY A 29 11.10 -6.18 8.26
C GLY A 29 10.47 -5.94 6.89
N PHE A 30 9.80 -4.80 6.73
CA PHE A 30 9.22 -4.37 5.46
C PHE A 30 10.28 -4.25 4.35
N MET A 31 11.42 -3.61 4.60
CA MET A 31 12.50 -3.46 3.61
C MET A 31 13.13 -4.80 3.21
N LYS A 32 13.18 -5.79 4.12
CA LYS A 32 13.64 -7.14 3.79
C LYS A 32 12.74 -7.88 2.81
N CYS A 33 11.47 -7.51 2.71
CA CYS A 33 10.55 -8.05 1.71
C CYS A 33 10.77 -7.45 0.30
N GLY A 34 11.75 -6.55 0.15
CA GLY A 34 12.14 -5.97 -1.14
C GLY A 34 11.01 -5.18 -1.79
N PRO A 35 10.46 -4.13 -1.13
CA PRO A 35 9.46 -3.30 -1.76
C PRO A 35 10.04 -2.62 -3.00
N THR A 36 9.22 -2.49 -4.04
CA THR A 36 9.63 -1.77 -5.24
C THR A 36 9.60 -0.28 -5.01
N GLN A 37 10.51 0.41 -5.70
CA GLN A 37 10.55 1.87 -5.73
C GLN A 37 9.63 2.39 -6.84
N PHE A 38 9.11 3.60 -6.67
CA PHE A 38 8.37 4.31 -7.71
C PHE A 38 8.97 5.70 -7.93
N HIS A 39 9.36 6.00 -9.16
CA HIS A 39 10.04 7.25 -9.51
C HIS A 39 9.07 8.33 -10.02
N GLY A 40 7.85 7.92 -10.41
CA GLY A 40 6.87 8.82 -11.03
C GLY A 40 7.11 9.03 -12.53
N THR A 41 7.91 8.17 -13.17
CA THR A 41 8.20 8.21 -14.62
C THR A 41 7.73 6.96 -15.34
N GLU A 42 7.27 5.96 -14.61
CA GLU A 42 6.86 4.64 -15.12
C GLU A 42 5.45 4.65 -15.75
N GLY A 43 4.72 5.77 -15.65
CA GLY A 43 3.37 5.95 -16.16
C GLY A 43 2.30 5.13 -15.42
N ALA A 44 1.06 5.16 -15.92
CA ALA A 44 -0.08 4.52 -15.27
C ALA A 44 0.10 3.01 -15.04
N VAL A 45 0.63 2.29 -16.03
CA VAL A 45 0.91 0.84 -15.90
C VAL A 45 1.98 0.58 -14.83
N GLY A 46 3.00 1.43 -14.76
CA GLY A 46 4.03 1.35 -13.74
C GLY A 46 3.48 1.60 -12.33
N LEU A 47 2.60 2.59 -12.18
CA LEU A 47 1.92 2.88 -10.92
C LEU A 47 1.07 1.70 -10.45
N VAL A 48 0.25 1.11 -11.33
CA VAL A 48 -0.59 -0.05 -10.98
C VAL A 48 0.26 -1.22 -10.52
N ARG A 49 1.33 -1.56 -11.25
CA ARG A 49 2.26 -2.63 -10.85
C ARG A 49 2.94 -2.35 -9.52
N TRP A 50 3.25 -1.08 -9.24
CA TRP A 50 3.81 -0.69 -7.97
C TRP A 50 2.81 -0.87 -6.82
N PHE A 51 1.54 -0.49 -6.99
CA PHE A 51 0.50 -0.76 -6.00
C PHE A 51 0.33 -2.25 -5.71
N GLU A 52 0.22 -3.09 -6.74
CA GLU A 52 0.06 -4.54 -6.60
C GLU A 52 1.23 -5.15 -5.80
N LYS A 53 2.46 -4.77 -6.16
CA LYS A 53 3.65 -5.25 -5.46
C LYS A 53 3.69 -4.76 -4.02
N MET A 54 3.30 -3.51 -3.78
CA MET A 54 3.27 -2.91 -2.45
C MET A 54 2.25 -3.58 -1.53
N GLU A 55 1.06 -3.88 -2.05
CA GLU A 55 0.02 -4.61 -1.31
C GLU A 55 0.47 -6.01 -0.91
N ASN A 56 1.08 -6.74 -1.84
CA ASN A 56 1.70 -8.04 -1.54
C ASN A 56 2.82 -7.91 -0.49
N THR A 57 3.64 -6.86 -0.55
CA THR A 57 4.68 -6.62 0.47
C THR A 57 4.07 -6.30 1.83
N PHE A 58 2.98 -5.54 1.90
CA PHE A 58 2.26 -5.29 3.16
C PHE A 58 1.70 -6.58 3.75
N GLU A 59 1.16 -7.47 2.93
CA GLU A 59 0.64 -8.77 3.37
C GLU A 59 1.76 -9.65 3.93
N ILE A 60 2.83 -9.87 3.17
CA ILE A 60 3.97 -10.72 3.59
C ILE A 60 4.64 -10.20 4.87
N SER A 61 4.69 -8.88 5.04
CA SER A 61 5.30 -8.25 6.21
C SER A 61 4.34 -8.07 7.39
N GLU A 62 3.08 -8.49 7.27
CA GLU A 62 2.01 -8.26 8.25
C GLU A 62 1.90 -6.77 8.66
N CYS A 63 1.97 -5.88 7.67
CA CYS A 63 2.00 -4.43 7.88
C CYS A 63 0.64 -3.90 8.35
N ALA A 64 0.61 -3.43 9.60
CA ALA A 64 -0.56 -2.76 10.16
C ALA A 64 -0.92 -1.49 9.34
N GLU A 65 -2.22 -1.23 9.20
CA GLU A 65 -2.76 -0.15 8.36
C GLU A 65 -2.11 1.22 8.65
N VAL A 66 -1.94 1.55 9.94
CA VAL A 66 -1.33 2.81 10.41
C VAL A 66 0.12 3.02 9.93
N ARG A 67 0.82 1.96 9.50
CA ARG A 67 2.21 2.04 9.03
C ARG A 67 2.32 2.04 7.50
N LYS A 68 1.27 1.63 6.78
CA LYS A 68 1.34 1.42 5.32
C LYS A 68 1.76 2.67 4.58
N VAL A 69 1.12 3.82 4.84
CA VAL A 69 1.46 5.08 4.18
C VAL A 69 2.91 5.47 4.42
N LYS A 70 3.36 5.47 5.68
CA LYS A 70 4.74 5.81 6.02
C LYS A 70 5.76 4.87 5.35
N PHE A 71 5.46 3.59 5.24
CA PHE A 71 6.36 2.61 4.63
C PHE A 71 6.37 2.69 3.10
N ALA A 72 5.20 2.82 2.46
CA ALA A 72 5.13 2.98 1.00
C ALA A 72 5.76 4.30 0.55
N THR A 73 5.51 5.40 1.27
CA THR A 73 6.07 6.72 0.91
C THR A 73 7.59 6.75 1.04
N ALA A 74 8.17 5.91 1.89
CA ALA A 74 9.61 5.73 2.00
C ALA A 74 10.25 5.06 0.76
N THR A 75 9.46 4.48 -0.15
CA THR A 75 9.96 3.87 -1.40
C THR A 75 9.75 4.78 -2.62
N LEU A 76 9.16 5.95 -2.43
CA LEU A 76 9.04 6.97 -3.47
C LEU A 76 10.39 7.62 -3.74
N HIS A 77 10.69 7.80 -5.01
CA HIS A 77 11.93 8.41 -5.51
C HIS A 77 11.61 9.44 -6.59
N GLY A 78 12.61 10.21 -7.00
CA GLY A 78 12.50 11.14 -8.12
C GLY A 78 11.28 12.06 -8.03
N ARG A 79 10.48 12.12 -9.10
CA ARG A 79 9.29 12.96 -9.20
C ARG A 79 8.25 12.59 -8.14
N ALA A 80 8.06 11.31 -7.86
CA ALA A 80 7.09 10.85 -6.88
C ALA A 80 7.42 11.31 -5.46
N LEU A 81 8.70 11.32 -5.09
CA LEU A 81 9.13 11.85 -3.79
C LEU A 81 8.92 13.38 -3.69
N THR A 82 9.27 14.12 -4.75
CA THR A 82 9.02 15.57 -4.81
C THR A 82 7.53 15.90 -4.66
N TRP A 83 6.67 15.13 -5.33
CA TRP A 83 5.22 15.26 -5.20
C TRP A 83 4.76 14.98 -3.76
N TRP A 84 5.19 13.87 -3.15
CA TRP A 84 4.79 13.53 -1.78
C TRP A 84 5.23 14.59 -0.75
N ASN A 85 6.44 15.14 -0.90
CA ASN A 85 6.92 16.24 -0.06
C ASN A 85 6.03 17.48 -0.20
N SER A 86 5.50 17.74 -1.39
CA SER A 86 4.54 18.84 -1.61
C SER A 86 3.22 18.57 -0.89
N GLN A 87 2.71 17.34 -0.94
CA GLN A 87 1.52 16.94 -0.17
C GLN A 87 1.72 17.11 1.34
N VAL A 88 2.88 16.71 1.86
CA VAL A 88 3.26 16.91 3.26
C VAL A 88 3.34 18.39 3.63
N ALA A 89 3.87 19.24 2.75
CA ALA A 89 3.90 20.69 2.97
C ALA A 89 2.49 21.31 3.00
N THR A 90 1.59 20.85 2.13
CA THR A 90 0.21 21.34 2.05
C THR A 90 -0.67 20.85 3.20
N LEU A 91 -0.56 19.57 3.57
CA LEU A 91 -1.46 18.94 4.54
C LEU A 91 -0.89 18.92 5.96
N SER A 92 0.41 19.16 6.14
CA SER A 92 1.24 18.77 7.29
C SER A 92 1.62 17.30 7.31
N HIS A 93 2.75 17.01 7.97
CA HIS A 93 3.28 15.64 8.12
C HIS A 93 2.34 14.70 8.88
N GLU A 94 1.64 15.20 9.89
CA GLU A 94 0.71 14.38 10.69
C GLU A 94 -0.50 13.95 9.87
N VAL A 95 -1.17 14.92 9.22
CA VAL A 95 -2.36 14.65 8.42
C VAL A 95 -2.03 13.81 7.18
N ALA A 96 -0.92 14.08 6.50
CA ALA A 96 -0.51 13.31 5.33
C ALA A 96 -0.26 11.82 5.68
N ASN A 97 0.41 11.54 6.80
CA ASN A 97 0.67 10.17 7.24
C ASN A 97 -0.55 9.49 7.88
N ALA A 98 -1.52 10.25 8.38
CA ALA A 98 -2.77 9.71 8.95
C ALA A 98 -3.78 9.26 7.88
N LYS A 99 -3.56 9.61 6.60
CA LYS A 99 -4.36 9.09 5.50
C LYS A 99 -4.35 7.58 5.46
N SER A 100 -5.46 6.99 5.05
CA SER A 100 -5.53 5.57 4.73
C SER A 100 -4.70 5.26 3.48
N TRP A 101 -4.28 4.00 3.35
CA TRP A 101 -3.59 3.57 2.13
C TRP A 101 -4.45 3.77 0.88
N ALA A 102 -5.77 3.57 0.99
CA ALA A 102 -6.71 3.78 -0.10
C ALA A 102 -6.75 5.23 -0.61
N GLU A 103 -6.77 6.21 0.31
CA GLU A 103 -6.71 7.64 -0.05
C GLU A 103 -5.40 7.99 -0.76
N VAL A 104 -4.27 7.45 -0.30
CA VAL A 104 -2.97 7.70 -0.95
C VAL A 104 -2.94 7.10 -2.35
N LYS A 105 -3.49 5.88 -2.55
CA LYS A 105 -3.61 5.30 -3.90
C LYS A 105 -4.45 6.17 -4.83
N GLN A 106 -5.55 6.75 -4.34
CA GLN A 106 -6.37 7.66 -5.12
C GLN A 106 -5.58 8.92 -5.50
N MET A 107 -4.95 9.59 -4.52
CA MET A 107 -4.15 10.79 -4.75
C MET A 107 -3.03 10.55 -5.77
N MET A 108 -2.35 9.39 -5.69
CA MET A 108 -1.31 9.03 -6.65
C MET A 108 -1.89 8.72 -8.04
N THR A 109 -3.08 8.14 -8.11
CA THR A 109 -3.75 7.90 -9.39
C THR A 109 -4.11 9.23 -10.06
N ASP A 110 -4.65 10.18 -9.30
CA ASP A 110 -5.01 11.50 -9.82
C ASP A 110 -3.79 12.27 -10.36
N GLU A 111 -2.64 12.15 -9.68
CA GLU A 111 -1.37 12.78 -10.09
C GLU A 111 -0.71 12.08 -11.29
N PHE A 112 -0.57 10.76 -11.24
CA PHE A 112 0.30 10.00 -12.16
C PHE A 112 -0.47 9.26 -13.26
N CYS A 113 -1.81 9.29 -13.25
CA CYS A 113 -2.68 8.75 -14.31
C CYS A 113 -3.63 9.85 -14.83
N PRO A 114 -3.11 10.91 -15.49
CA PRO A 114 -3.95 12.00 -15.95
C PRO A 114 -5.02 11.48 -16.93
N THR A 115 -6.28 11.86 -16.67
CA THR A 115 -7.44 11.41 -17.46
C THR A 115 -7.29 11.68 -18.95
N GLU A 116 -6.61 12.76 -19.33
CA GLU A 116 -6.33 13.10 -20.72
C GLU A 116 -5.47 12.05 -21.44
N GLU A 117 -4.49 11.47 -20.75
CA GLU A 117 -3.65 10.42 -21.33
C GLU A 117 -4.43 9.11 -21.47
N VAL A 118 -5.26 8.78 -20.49
CA VAL A 118 -6.18 7.64 -20.56
C VAL A 118 -7.13 7.81 -21.75
N GLN A 119 -7.80 8.96 -21.84
CA GLN A 119 -8.71 9.29 -22.93
C GLN A 119 -8.04 9.21 -24.30
N ARG A 120 -6.83 9.76 -24.44
CA ARG A 120 -6.03 9.68 -25.66
C ARG A 120 -5.71 8.23 -26.06
N LEU A 121 -5.36 7.39 -25.10
CA LEU A 121 -5.08 5.97 -25.34
C LEU A 121 -6.33 5.21 -25.76
N GLU A 122 -7.47 5.49 -25.12
CA GLU A 122 -8.75 4.93 -25.52
C GLU A 122 -9.15 5.35 -26.94
N ASP A 123 -8.99 6.63 -27.29
CA ASP A 123 -9.26 7.12 -28.63
C ASP A 123 -8.36 6.44 -29.64
N LYS A 124 -7.06 6.32 -29.35
CA LYS A 124 -6.12 5.59 -30.21
C LYS A 124 -6.56 4.12 -30.39
N LEU A 125 -6.99 3.43 -29.34
CA LEU A 125 -7.49 2.06 -29.41
C LEU A 125 -8.76 1.96 -30.25
N ARG A 126 -9.71 2.90 -30.11
CA ARG A 126 -10.92 2.99 -30.93
C ARG A 126 -10.57 3.12 -32.42
N HIS A 127 -9.66 4.03 -32.77
CA HIS A 127 -9.22 4.23 -34.15
C HIS A 127 -8.49 3.01 -34.72
N LEU A 128 -7.67 2.32 -33.92
CA LEU A 128 -7.00 1.08 -34.35
C LEU A 128 -8.00 -0.04 -34.64
N LYS A 129 -8.97 -0.28 -33.74
CA LYS A 129 -10.02 -1.28 -33.96
C LYS A 129 -10.83 -1.00 -35.23
N LEU A 130 -11.18 0.26 -35.48
CA LEU A 130 -11.90 0.65 -36.70
C LEU A 130 -11.08 0.38 -37.97
N ARG A 131 -9.74 0.55 -37.92
CA ARG A 131 -8.84 0.23 -39.03
C ARG A 131 -8.75 -1.28 -39.29
N ASP A 132 -8.65 -2.08 -38.24
CA ASP A 132 -8.60 -3.55 -38.35
C ASP A 132 -9.93 -4.13 -38.84
N MET A 133 -11.06 -3.47 -38.56
CA MET A 133 -12.37 -3.85 -39.11
C MET A 133 -12.51 -3.53 -40.61
N ASN A 134 -11.64 -2.68 -41.18
CA ASN A 134 -11.68 -2.28 -42.59
C ASN A 134 -10.80 -3.16 -43.50
N ILE A 135 -10.38 -4.36 -43.02
CA ILE A 135 -9.61 -5.37 -43.76
C ILE A 135 -10.38 -5.96 -44.96
N ALA A 136 -11.64 -5.58 -45.19
CA ALA A 136 -12.34 -5.83 -46.46
C ALA A 136 -11.65 -5.17 -47.68
N ALA A 137 -10.69 -4.26 -47.47
CA ALA A 137 -9.91 -3.62 -48.53
C ALA A 137 -8.59 -4.34 -48.90
N TYR A 138 -8.25 -5.49 -48.28
CA TYR A 138 -6.99 -6.22 -48.51
C TYR A 138 -7.13 -7.51 -49.33
N THR A 139 -8.31 -7.82 -49.85
CA THR A 139 -8.52 -8.92 -50.81
C THR A 139 -8.92 -8.36 -52.17
N GLU A 140 -7.91 -7.96 -52.94
CA GLU A 140 -7.87 -8.10 -54.42
C GLU A 140 -6.62 -8.88 -54.80
#